data_AF-A0A945KPH4-F1
#
_entry.id   AF-A0A945KPH4-F1
#
_cell.length_a   1.000
_cell.length_b   1.000
_cell.length_c   1.000
_cell.angle_alpha   90.00
_cell.angle_beta   90.00
_cell.angle_gamma   90.00
#
_symmetry.space_group_name_H-M   'P 1'
#
loop_
_entity.id
_entity.type
_entity.pdbx_description
1 polymer ?
#
loop_
_entity_poly.entity_id
_entity_poly.type
_entity_poly.pdbx_seq_one_letter_code
_entity_poly.pdbx_strand_id
1 'polypeptide(L)'
;MGVYSNTEFTFGLGAIVTHDPPKYFDKLLVTGPWTTSLSGTAIYSRYHAPDSSIDTFVKRKDHEYRATLLTSIPINKSWSVTATLARTSVNSNFLNYSYNNSAASVGASVRF
;
A
#
# COMPACT_ATOMS: atom_id res chain seq x y z
N MET A 1 23.75 11.72 0.53
CA MET A 1 23.33 10.30 0.39
C MET A 1 23.59 9.88 -1.03
N GLY A 2 24.57 9.00 -1.27
CA GLY A 2 24.91 8.54 -2.61
C GLY A 2 23.87 7.55 -3.12
N VAL A 3 23.37 7.75 -4.34
CA VAL A 3 22.51 6.77 -5.01
C VAL A 3 23.41 5.64 -5.49
N TYR A 4 23.48 4.54 -4.74
CA TYR A 4 24.21 3.35 -5.16
C TYR A 4 23.34 2.51 -6.08
N SER A 5 23.92 2.00 -7.17
CA SER A 5 23.24 1.04 -8.06
C SER A 5 22.76 -0.18 -7.26
N ASN A 6 21.53 -0.61 -7.53
CA ASN A 6 20.91 -1.78 -6.93
C ASN A 6 20.22 -2.64 -8.00
N THR A 7 20.03 -3.92 -7.67
CA THR A 7 19.08 -4.79 -8.38
C THR A 7 17.82 -4.90 -7.53
N GLU A 8 16.66 -4.72 -8.15
CA GLU A 8 15.36 -4.81 -7.50
C GLU A 8 14.46 -5.82 -8.21
N PHE A 9 13.82 -6.69 -7.42
CA PHE A 9 12.76 -7.57 -7.89
C PHE A 9 11.48 -7.24 -7.18
N THR A 10 10.44 -6.96 -7.96
CA THR A 10 9.12 -6.59 -7.45
C THR A 10 8.08 -7.59 -7.95
N PHE A 11 7.31 -8.14 -7.02
CA PHE A 11 6.19 -9.02 -7.30
C PHE A 11 4.94 -8.48 -6.61
N GLY A 12 3.85 -8.34 -7.36
CA GLY A 12 2.60 -7.82 -6.84
C GLY A 12 1.41 -8.65 -7.27
N LEU A 13 0.43 -8.77 -6.38
CA LEU A 13 -0.86 -9.40 -6.63
C LEU A 13 -1.97 -8.56 -6.03
N GLY A 14 -3.17 -8.69 -6.58
CA GLY A 14 -4.35 -8.05 -6.01
C GLY A 14 -5.63 -8.72 -6.42
N ALA A 15 -6.68 -8.48 -5.63
CA ALA A 15 -8.03 -8.92 -5.88
C ALA A 15 -8.98 -7.73 -5.72
N ILE A 16 -10.03 -7.71 -6.54
CA ILE A 16 -11.09 -6.70 -6.49
C ILE A 16 -12.40 -7.46 -6.38
N VAL A 17 -13.23 -7.07 -5.43
CA VAL A 17 -14.57 -7.61 -5.23
C VAL A 17 -15.56 -6.46 -5.24
N THR A 18 -16.57 -6.59 -6.09
CA THR A 18 -17.74 -5.72 -6.09
C THR A 18 -18.89 -6.50 -5.47
N HIS A 19 -19.52 -5.91 -4.46
CA HIS A 19 -20.58 -6.57 -3.69
C HIS A 19 -21.63 -5.56 -3.27
N ASP A 20 -22.84 -6.03 -2.99
CA ASP A 20 -23.89 -5.18 -2.45
C ASP A 20 -23.50 -4.63 -1.07
N PRO A 21 -23.97 -3.43 -0.70
CA PRO A 21 -23.80 -2.91 0.65
C PRO A 21 -24.28 -3.94 1.69
N PRO A 22 -23.61 -4.01 2.86
CA PRO A 22 -24.13 -4.82 3.96
C PRO A 22 -25.55 -4.35 4.32
N LYS A 23 -26.45 -5.29 4.66
CA LYS A 23 -27.87 -5.01 4.94
C LYS A 23 -28.14 -3.90 5.96
N TYR A 24 -27.20 -3.62 6.85
CA TYR A 24 -27.29 -2.52 7.82
C TYR A 24 -27.08 -1.13 7.19
N PHE A 25 -26.34 -1.05 6.08
CA PHE A 25 -26.03 0.16 5.33
C PHE A 25 -26.92 0.37 4.10
N ASP A 26 -27.76 -0.61 3.73
CA ASP A 26 -28.73 -0.52 2.62
C ASP A 26 -29.68 0.68 2.73
N LYS A 27 -29.94 1.17 3.96
CA LYS A 27 -30.79 2.34 4.21
C LYS A 27 -30.06 3.67 4.12
N LEU A 28 -28.74 3.67 3.96
CA LEU A 28 -27.88 4.84 4.14
C LEU A 28 -27.60 5.55 2.81
N LEU A 29 -28.65 5.95 2.08
CA LEU A 29 -28.60 6.61 0.76
C LEU A 29 -27.75 5.93 -0.33
N VAL A 30 -27.05 4.82 -0.04
CA VAL A 30 -26.15 4.10 -0.94
C VAL A 30 -26.91 3.68 -2.21
N THR A 31 -26.49 4.21 -3.37
CA THR A 31 -27.17 3.96 -4.65
C THR A 31 -26.50 2.89 -5.51
N GLY A 32 -25.49 2.18 -4.99
CA GLY A 32 -24.74 1.22 -5.81
C GLY A 32 -23.87 0.25 -4.99
N PRO A 33 -23.29 -0.75 -5.67
CA PRO A 33 -22.46 -1.74 -5.02
C PRO A 33 -21.16 -1.12 -4.52
N TRP A 34 -20.64 -1.68 -3.45
CA TRP A 34 -19.33 -1.31 -2.91
C TRP A 34 -18.26 -2.06 -3.68
N THR A 35 -17.13 -1.39 -3.92
CA THR A 35 -15.96 -2.03 -4.52
C THR A 35 -14.84 -2.02 -3.51
N THR A 36 -14.37 -3.20 -3.13
CA THR A 36 -13.22 -3.37 -2.25
C THR A 36 -12.09 -4.05 -3.02
N SER A 37 -10.90 -3.48 -2.96
CA SER A 37 -9.68 -4.04 -3.53
C SER A 37 -8.62 -4.25 -2.47
N LEU A 38 -8.00 -5.41 -2.48
CA LEU A 38 -6.83 -5.74 -1.67
C LEU A 38 -5.66 -6.01 -2.61
N SER A 39 -4.53 -5.35 -2.37
CA SER A 39 -3.28 -5.62 -3.09
C SER A 39 -2.13 -5.85 -2.11
N GLY A 40 -1.19 -6.68 -2.55
CA GLY A 40 0.04 -6.98 -1.86
C GLY A 40 1.22 -6.86 -2.82
N THR A 41 2.36 -6.37 -2.35
CA THR A 41 3.59 -6.28 -3.14
C THR A 41 4.77 -6.66 -2.26
N ALA A 42 5.62 -7.54 -2.77
CA ALA A 42 6.91 -7.88 -2.19
C ALA A 42 8.02 -7.31 -3.08
N ILE A 43 8.95 -6.58 -2.47
CA ILE A 43 10.09 -5.93 -3.12
C ILE A 43 11.35 -6.45 -2.46
N TYR A 44 12.28 -6.92 -3.29
CA TYR A 44 13.58 -7.44 -2.86
C TYR A 44 14.66 -6.59 -3.50
N SER A 45 15.40 -5.83 -2.68
CA SER A 45 16.41 -4.90 -3.17
C SER A 45 17.80 -5.31 -2.67
N ARG A 46 18.76 -5.43 -3.59
CA ARG A 46 20.18 -5.73 -3.29
C ARG A 46 21.08 -4.63 -3.84
N TYR A 47 21.79 -3.94 -2.96
CA TYR A 47 22.66 -2.83 -3.33
C TYR A 47 24.05 -3.35 -3.73
N HIS A 48 24.64 -2.77 -4.78
CA HIS A 48 25.90 -3.26 -5.35
C HIS A 48 27.14 -2.76 -4.60
N ALA A 49 27.01 -1.68 -3.82
CA ALA A 49 28.08 -1.09 -3.02
C ALA A 49 27.67 -0.90 -1.55
N PRO A 50 28.61 -0.98 -0.60
CA PRO A 50 28.39 -0.57 0.79
C PRO A 50 28.14 0.94 0.90
N ASP A 51 27.37 1.34 1.91
CA ASP A 51 27.19 2.75 2.25
C ASP A 51 28.30 3.16 3.21
N SER A 52 29.28 3.93 2.73
CA SER A 52 30.44 4.35 3.52
C SER A 52 30.09 5.25 4.71
N SER A 53 28.87 5.78 4.79
CA SER A 53 28.39 6.56 5.93
C SER A 53 27.79 5.72 7.06
N ILE A 54 27.52 4.43 6.82
CA ILE A 54 26.93 3.50 7.80
C ILE A 54 27.88 2.33 8.06
N ASP A 55 28.30 1.63 7.00
CA ASP A 55 29.23 0.51 7.06
C ASP A 55 29.94 0.36 5.72
N THR A 56 31.28 0.50 5.73
CA THR A 56 32.12 0.45 4.54
C THR A 56 32.32 -0.95 3.96
N PHE A 57 31.91 -2.01 4.69
CA PHE A 57 32.20 -3.40 4.35
C PHE A 57 30.94 -4.20 4.00
N VAL A 58 29.78 -3.81 4.53
CA VAL A 58 28.53 -4.57 4.36
C VAL A 58 27.62 -3.92 3.31
N LYS A 59 27.19 -4.72 2.33
CA LYS A 59 26.18 -4.30 1.33
C LYS A 59 24.78 -4.40 1.91
N ARG A 60 23.95 -3.39 1.62
CA ARG A 60 22.54 -3.36 2.05
C ARG A 60 21.69 -4.36 1.27
N LYS A 61 20.75 -5.01 1.97
CA LYS A 61 19.72 -5.88 1.42
C LYS A 61 18.41 -5.61 2.14
N ASP A 62 17.35 -5.39 1.37
CA ASP A 62 16.03 -5.07 1.91
C ASP A 62 14.96 -6.03 1.39
N HIS A 63 14.04 -6.35 2.29
CA HIS A 63 12.81 -7.06 2.03
C HIS A 63 11.66 -6.16 2.42
N GLU A 64 10.93 -5.65 1.43
CA GLU A 64 9.80 -4.77 1.65
C GLU A 64 8.49 -5.46 1.27
N TYR A 65 7.52 -5.40 2.17
CA TYR A 65 6.16 -5.89 1.98
C TYR A 65 5.20 -4.74 2.11
N ARG A 66 4.40 -4.51 1.07
CA ARG A 66 3.33 -3.51 1.03
C ARG A 66 1.99 -4.24 0.92
N ALA A 67 1.01 -3.81 1.70
CA ALA A 67 -0.36 -4.26 1.59
C ALA A 67 -1.29 -3.04 1.58
N THR A 68 -2.23 -3.00 0.65
CA THR A 68 -3.20 -1.89 0.53
C THR A 68 -4.60 -2.47 0.41
N LEU A 69 -5.48 -2.06 1.31
CA LEU A 69 -6.92 -2.28 1.25
C LEU A 69 -7.59 -0.96 0.89
N LEU A 70 -8.38 -0.95 -0.17
CA LEU A 70 -9.14 0.21 -0.63
C LEU A 70 -10.60 -0.20 -0.76
N THR A 71 -11.51 0.56 -0.16
CA THR A 71 -12.96 0.39 -0.31
C THR A 71 -13.55 1.68 -0.85
N SER A 72 -14.32 1.57 -1.93
CA SER A 72 -15.07 2.66 -2.56
C SER A 72 -16.57 2.43 -2.35
N ILE A 73 -17.23 3.45 -1.85
CA ILE A 73 -18.63 3.46 -1.42
C ILE A 73 -19.36 4.56 -2.19
N PRO A 74 -20.22 4.23 -3.16
CA PRO A 74 -21.05 5.22 -3.82
C PRO A 74 -22.19 5.65 -2.89
N ILE A 75 -22.10 6.87 -2.36
CA ILE A 75 -23.13 7.43 -1.48
C ILE A 75 -24.36 7.84 -2.29
N ASN A 76 -24.17 8.42 -3.48
CA ASN A 76 -25.25 8.69 -4.43
C ASN A 76 -24.68 8.76 -5.85
N LYS A 77 -25.50 9.17 -6.85
CA LYS A 77 -25.07 9.29 -8.25
C LYS A 77 -23.91 10.28 -8.47
N SER A 78 -23.72 11.23 -7.56
CA SER A 78 -22.73 12.30 -7.66
C SER A 78 -21.64 12.22 -6.59
N TRP A 79 -21.81 11.45 -5.52
CA TRP A 79 -20.87 11.40 -4.40
C TRP A 79 -20.40 9.98 -4.13
N SER A 80 -19.09 9.84 -3.95
CA SER A 80 -18.46 8.60 -3.51
C SER A 80 -17.50 8.87 -2.36
N VAL A 81 -17.42 7.91 -1.44
CA VAL A 81 -16.44 7.91 -0.36
C VAL A 81 -15.45 6.78 -0.61
N THR A 82 -14.18 7.03 -0.36
CA THR A 82 -13.11 6.05 -0.48
C THR A 82 -12.38 5.96 0.85
N ALA A 83 -12.12 4.75 1.31
CA ALA A 83 -11.31 4.47 2.48
C ALA A 83 -10.11 3.63 2.04
N THR A 84 -8.91 4.07 2.38
CA THR A 84 -7.66 3.38 2.07
C THR A 84 -6.94 3.07 3.36
N LEU A 85 -6.52 1.82 3.52
CA LEU A 85 -5.61 1.36 4.55
C LEU A 85 -4.37 0.80 3.85
N ALA A 86 -3.20 1.29 4.23
CA ALA A 86 -1.92 0.84 3.69
C ALA A 86 -0.99 0.43 4.83
N ARG A 87 -0.29 -0.69 4.64
CA ARG A 87 0.75 -1.18 5.55
C ARG A 87 2.01 -1.42 4.74
N THR A 88 3.12 -0.92 5.24
CA THR A 88 4.45 -1.16 4.68
C THR A 88 5.35 -1.69 5.78
N SER A 89 6.05 -2.78 5.51
CA SER A 89 7.07 -3.34 6.39
C SER A 89 8.34 -3.53 5.59
N VAL A 90 9.43 -2.94 6.06
CA VAL A 90 10.75 -3.06 5.46
C VAL A 90 11.67 -3.70 6.48
N ASN A 91 12.22 -4.85 6.11
CA ASN A 91 13.26 -5.53 6.86
C ASN A 91 14.58 -5.39 6.12
N SER A 92 15.55 -4.74 6.74
CA SER A 92 16.89 -4.51 6.20
C SER A 92 17.95 -5.12 7.12
N ASN A 93 19.09 -5.50 6.56
CA ASN A 93 20.26 -5.89 7.35
C ASN A 93 20.89 -4.73 8.14
N PHE A 94 20.45 -3.49 7.89
CA PHE A 94 20.78 -2.32 8.69
C PHE A 94 19.54 -1.83 9.44
N LEU A 95 19.65 -1.72 10.76
CA LEU A 95 18.55 -1.28 11.62
C LEU A 95 18.01 0.11 11.23
N ASN A 96 18.89 1.01 10.77
CA ASN A 96 18.51 2.36 10.34
C ASN A 96 17.57 2.38 9.12
N TYR A 97 17.49 1.28 8.36
CA TYR A 97 16.61 1.13 7.20
C TYR A 97 15.46 0.14 7.42
N SER A 98 15.35 -0.42 8.63
CA SER A 98 14.25 -1.31 9.00
C SER A 98 13.12 -0.48 9.61
N TYR A 99 11.93 -0.54 9.04
CA TYR A 99 10.79 0.22 9.55
C TYR A 99 9.44 -0.43 9.24
N ASN A 100 8.44 0.00 9.99
CA ASN A 100 7.07 -0.44 9.84
C ASN A 100 6.16 0.79 9.83
N ASN A 101 5.40 0.97 8.75
CA ASN A 101 4.50 2.09 8.57
C ASN A 101 3.07 1.62 8.31
N SER A 102 2.10 2.25 8.95
CA SER A 102 0.68 2.08 8.65
C SER A 102 0.08 3.44 8.33
N ALA A 103 -0.68 3.52 7.26
CA ALA A 103 -1.41 4.72 6.89
C ALA A 103 -2.89 4.39 6.68
N ALA A 104 -3.75 5.30 7.07
CA ALA A 104 -5.18 5.24 6.82
C ALA A 104 -5.62 6.60 6.27
N SER A 105 -6.46 6.58 5.25
CA SER A 105 -7.04 7.80 4.69
C SER A 105 -8.48 7.58 4.29
N VAL A 106 -9.29 8.62 4.44
CA VAL A 106 -10.65 8.67 3.93
C VAL A 106 -10.76 9.87 3.00
N GLY A 107 -11.26 9.65 1.80
CA GLY A 107 -11.49 10.69 0.80
C GLY A 107 -12.94 10.68 0.34
N ALA A 108 -13.46 11.84 -0.05
CA ALA A 108 -14.73 11.96 -0.73
C ALA A 108 -14.48 12.53 -2.13
N SER A 109 -15.20 12.03 -3.13
CA SER A 109 -15.16 12.53 -4.49
C SER A 109 -16.57 12.90 -4.93
N VAL A 110 -16.66 13.99 -5.69
CA VAL A 110 -17.89 14.45 -6.32
C VAL A 110 -17.72 14.38 -7.83
N ARG A 111 -18.72 13.84 -8.52
CA ARG A 111 -18.81 13.79 -9.98
C ARG A 111 -19.96 14.70 -10.42
N PHE A 112 -19.63 15.68 -11.27
CA PHE A 112 -20.53 16.63 -11.90
C PHE A 112 -20.70 16.33 -13.38
#